data_AF-A0A250K0N0-F1
#
_entry.id   AF-A0A250K0N0-F1
#
_cell.length_a   1.000
_cell.length_b   1.000
_cell.length_c   1.000
_cell.angle_alpha   90.00
_cell.angle_beta   90.00
_cell.angle_gamma   90.00
#
_symmetry.space_group_name_H-M   'P 1'
#
loop_
_entity.id
_entity.type
_entity.pdbx_description
1 polymer ?
#
loop_
_entity_poly.entity_id
_entity_poly.type
_entity_poly.pdbx_seq_one_letter_code
_entity_poly.pdbx_strand_id
1 'polypeptide(L)' 'MKRARAIAFDNPYVLETSAAVFAGTNQCAQSVQEPRRAVEKPPREWPAPERERFWLTSARYQRGGMAAKAASAQAPGH' A
#
# COMPACT_ATOMS: atom_id res chain seq x y z
N MET A 1 2.37 13.65 -23.29
CA MET A 1 2.32 13.70 -21.80
C MET A 1 1.35 12.70 -21.15
N LYS A 2 0.15 12.40 -21.69
CA LYS A 2 -0.83 11.51 -21.02
C LYS A 2 -0.37 10.06 -20.79
N ARG A 3 0.46 9.49 -21.68
CA ARG A 3 0.90 8.08 -21.60
C ARG A 3 1.93 7.82 -20.49
N ALA A 4 2.90 8.73 -20.29
CA ALA A 4 3.93 8.56 -19.27
C ALA A 4 3.35 8.52 -17.84
N ARG A 5 2.29 9.31 -17.59
CA ARG A 5 1.60 9.34 -16.30
C ARG A 5 0.84 8.04 -16.03
N ALA A 6 0.23 7.43 -17.05
CA ALA A 6 -0.43 6.13 -16.92
C ALA A 6 0.58 5.01 -16.62
N ILE A 7 1.74 5.01 -17.26
CA ILE A 7 2.81 4.02 -17.03
C ILE A 7 3.41 4.16 -15.63
N ALA A 8 3.53 5.37 -15.09
CA ALA A 8 4.02 5.59 -13.73
C ALA A 8 3.09 4.99 -12.65
N PHE A 9 1.77 4.98 -12.87
CA PHE A 9 0.80 4.35 -11.97
C PHE A 9 0.79 2.82 -12.05
N ASP A 10 1.42 2.25 -13.07
CA ASP A 10 1.61 0.80 -13.20
C ASP A 10 3.00 0.34 -12.72
N ASN A 11 3.85 1.27 -12.25
CA ASN A 11 5.13 0.90 -11.65
C ASN A 11 4.91 0.48 -10.18
N PRO A 12 5.21 -0.77 -9.80
CA PRO A 12 4.96 -1.29 -8.46
C PRO A 12 5.75 -0.54 -7.36
N TYR A 13 6.90 0.06 -7.67
CA TYR A 13 7.64 0.88 -6.70
C TYR A 13 7.01 2.26 -6.47
N VAL A 14 6.32 2.80 -7.48
CA VAL A 14 5.51 4.01 -7.31
C VAL A 14 4.29 3.72 -6.43
N LEU A 15 3.69 2.54 -6.58
CA LEU A 15 2.62 2.05 -5.71
C LEU A 15 3.11 1.80 -4.27
N GLU A 16 4.31 1.25 -4.08
CA GLU A 16 4.94 1.09 -2.75
C GLU A 16 5.13 2.44 -2.04
N THR A 17 5.62 3.44 -2.76
CA THR A 17 5.82 4.80 -2.22
C THR A 17 4.48 5.44 -1.86
N SER A 18 3.48 5.31 -2.73
CA SER A 18 2.12 5.81 -2.47
C SER A 18 1.50 5.13 -1.24
N ALA A 19 1.71 3.83 -1.07
CA ALA A 19 1.26 3.08 0.10
C ALA A 19 1.84 3.61 1.41
N ALA A 20 3.14 3.95 1.42
CA ALA A 20 3.80 4.53 2.58
C ALA A 20 3.24 5.92 2.93
N VAL A 21 2.98 6.76 1.92
CA VAL A 21 2.34 8.07 2.11
C VAL A 21 0.94 7.91 2.69
N PHE A 22 0.12 7.02 2.13
CA PHE A 22 -1.24 6.76 2.65
C PHE A 22 -1.23 6.20 4.07
N ALA A 23 -0.24 5.39 4.43
CA ALA A 23 -0.08 4.93 5.80
C ALA A 23 0.27 6.08 6.75
N GLY A 24 1.12 7.02 6.33
CA GLY A 24 1.47 8.22 7.09
C GLY A 24 0.33 9.24 7.24
N THR A 25 -0.62 9.27 6.30
CA THR A 25 -1.81 10.15 6.33
C THR A 25 -3.07 9.48 6.90
N ASN A 26 -2.92 8.34 7.59
CA ASN A 26 -4.01 7.56 8.20
C ASN A 26 -5.04 6.98 7.20
N GLN A 27 -4.72 6.95 5.91
CA GLN A 27 -5.54 6.40 4.83
C GLN A 27 -5.27 4.89 4.67
N CYS A 28 -5.58 4.12 5.72
CA CYS A 28 -5.18 2.71 5.81
C CYS A 28 -5.78 1.80 4.72
N ALA A 29 -6.96 2.13 4.20
CA ALA A 29 -7.55 1.38 3.09
C ALA A 29 -6.71 1.49 1.81
N GLN A 30 -6.21 2.70 1.53
CA GLN A 30 -5.38 2.98 0.35
C GLN A 30 -3.97 2.42 0.52
N SER A 31 -3.39 2.48 1.72
CA SER A 31 -2.06 1.89 1.98
C SER A 31 -2.01 0.37 1.84
N VAL A 32 -3.15 -0.33 1.95
CA VAL A 32 -3.26 -1.78 1.69
C VAL A 32 -3.58 -2.08 0.22
N GLN A 33 -4.32 -1.20 -0.46
CA GLN A 33 -4.70 -1.43 -1.86
C GLN A 33 -3.55 -1.21 -2.84
N GLU A 34 -2.70 -0.21 -2.63
CA GLU A 34 -1.61 0.09 -3.57
C GLU A 34 -0.59 -1.07 -3.68
N PRO A 35 -0.13 -1.69 -2.59
CA PRO A 35 0.74 -2.87 -2.67
C PRO A 35 0.05 -4.10 -3.28
N ARG A 36 -1.28 -4.25 -3.14
CA ARG A 36 -2.04 -5.31 -3.81
C ARG A 36 -2.08 -5.11 -5.33
N ARG A 37 -2.29 -3.88 -5.78
CA ARG A 37 -2.23 -3.55 -7.21
C ARG A 37 -0.86 -3.85 -7.81
N ALA A 38 0.20 -3.65 -7.05
CA ALA A 38 1.57 -3.97 -7.46
C ALA A 38 1.79 -5.47 -7.70
N VAL A 39 1.11 -6.36 -6.97
CA VAL A 39 1.21 -7.83 -7.17
C VAL A 39 0.20 -8.39 -8.17
N GLU A 40 -0.94 -7.73 -8.37
CA GLU A 40 -1.99 -8.16 -9.31
C GLU A 40 -1.69 -7.80 -10.77
N LYS A 41 -0.83 -6.82 -11.01
CA LYS A 41 -0.37 -6.42 -12.35
C LYS A 41 1.09 -6.81 -12.57
N PRO A 42 1.43 -8.11 -12.60
CA PRO A 42 2.81 -8.52 -12.77
C PRO A 42 3.32 -8.07 -14.15
N PRO A 43 4.52 -7.47 -14.23
CA PRO A 43 5.37 -7.71 -15.38
C PRO A 43 5.61 -9.20 -15.49
N ARG A 44 5.70 -9.70 -16.72
CA ARG A 44 5.75 -11.13 -17.08
C ARG A 44 6.80 -11.97 -16.32
N GLU A 45 7.77 -11.33 -15.66
CA GLU A 45 8.92 -11.93 -14.96
C GLU A 45 9.14 -11.36 -13.54
N TRP A 46 8.09 -10.97 -12.82
CA TRP A 46 8.27 -10.43 -11.46
C TRP A 46 8.86 -11.48 -10.49
N PRO A 47 9.99 -11.20 -9.79
CA PRO A 47 10.63 -12.15 -8.89
C PRO A 47 9.71 -12.56 -7.73
N ALA A 48 9.68 -13.86 -7.41
CA ALA A 48 8.99 -14.39 -6.24
C ALA A 48 9.32 -13.65 -4.92
N PRO A 49 10.60 -13.35 -4.58
CA PRO A 49 10.92 -12.65 -3.33
C PRO A 49 10.33 -11.22 -3.29
N GLU A 50 10.25 -10.53 -4.42
CA GLU A 50 9.63 -9.20 -4.46
C GLU A 50 8.12 -9.28 -4.27
N ARG A 51 7.43 -10.26 -4.87
CA ARG A 51 6.00 -10.45 -4.60
C ARG A 51 5.74 -10.67 -3.11
N GLU A 52 6.55 -11.52 -2.48
CA GLU A 52 6.43 -11.78 -1.04
C GLU A 52 6.63 -10.51 -0.21
N ARG A 53 7.61 -9.67 -0.57
CA ARG A 53 7.83 -8.38 0.08
C ARG A 53 6.58 -7.48 0.03
N PHE A 54 5.94 -7.37 -1.14
CA PHE A 54 4.71 -6.58 -1.28
C PHE A 54 3.53 -7.14 -0.45
N TRP A 55 3.39 -8.47 -0.37
CA TRP A 55 2.39 -9.10 0.50
C TRP A 55 2.65 -8.82 1.98
N LEU A 56 3.90 -8.94 2.43
CA LEU A 56 4.30 -8.63 3.81
C LEU A 56 4.05 -7.15 4.15
N THR A 57 4.40 -6.25 3.23
CA THR A 57 4.14 -4.81 3.37
C THR A 57 2.63 -4.51 3.48
N SER A 58 1.80 -5.17 2.66
CA SER A 58 0.34 -5.05 2.73
C SER A 58 -0.20 -5.47 4.11
N ALA A 59 0.26 -6.62 4.62
CA ALA A 59 -0.16 -7.15 5.93
C ALA A 59 0.30 -6.23 7.07
N ARG A 60 1.49 -5.63 6.95
CA ARG A 60 2.00 -4.64 7.92
C ARG A 60 1.09 -3.42 7.98
N TYR A 61 0.72 -2.84 6.83
CA TYR A 61 -0.17 -1.68 6.80
C TYR A 61 -1.57 -1.99 7.29
N GLN A 62 -2.12 -3.17 6.97
CA GLN A 62 -3.40 -3.61 7.51
C GLN A 62 -3.37 -3.68 9.04
N ARG A 63 -2.33 -4.28 9.61
CA ARG A 63 -2.16 -4.38 11.07
C ARG A 63 -1.97 -3.01 11.72
N GLY A 64 -1.14 -2.15 11.12
CA GLY A 64 -0.93 -0.78 11.59
C GLY A 64 -2.23 0.04 11.55
N GLY A 65 -3.02 -0.10 10.49
CA GLY A 65 -4.32 0.57 10.39
C GLY A 65 -5.36 0.05 11.37
N MET A 66 -5.39 -1.25 11.64
CA MET A 66 -6.24 -1.82 12.69
C MET A 66 -5.82 -1.33 14.08
N ALA A 67 -4.52 -1.23 14.36
CA ALA A 67 -3.99 -0.69 15.60
C ALA A 67 -4.30 0.81 15.76
N ALA A 68 -4.14 1.61 14.70
CA ALA A 68 -4.50 3.03 14.69
C ALA A 68 -6.02 3.22 14.89
N LYS A 69 -6.85 2.43 14.20
CA LYS A 69 -8.31 2.44 14.39
C LYS A 69 -8.71 2.06 15.82
N ALA A 70 -8.05 1.06 16.40
CA ALA A 70 -8.29 0.65 17.79
C ALA A 70 -7.88 1.76 18.76
N ALA A 71 -6.73 2.41 18.56
CA ALA A 71 -6.29 3.54 19.38
C ALA A 71 -7.25 4.74 19.30
N SER A 72 -7.75 5.08 18.10
CA SER A 72 -8.74 6.15 17.93
C SER A 72 -10.12 5.81 18.52
N ALA A 73 -10.50 4.53 18.59
CA ALA A 73 -11.74 4.09 19.22
C ALA A 73 -11.68 4.10 20.77
N GLN A 74 -10.47 4.14 21.34
CA GLN A 74 -10.25 4.16 22.78
C GLN A 74 -10.00 5.56 23.36
N ALA A 75 -9.93 6.60 22.53
CA ALA A 75 -9.86 7.98 23.02
C ALA A 75 -11.24 8.38 23.58
N PRO A 76 -11.41 8.61 24.90
CA PRO A 76 -12.61 9.25 25.40
C PRO A 76 -12.61 10.70 24.89
N GLY A 77 -13.77 11.16 24.41
CA GLY A 77 -13.98 12.55 24.04
C GLY A 77 -13.57 13.47 25.20
N HIS A 78 -12.77 14.48 24.87
CA HIS A 78 -12.29 15.49 25.80
C HIS A 78 -13.25 16.68 25.85
#